data_AF-A0A976IN28-F1
#
_entry.id   AF-A0A976IN28-F1
#
_cell.length_a   1.000
_cell.length_b   1.000
_cell.length_c   1.000
_cell.angle_alpha   90.00
_cell.angle_beta   90.00
_cell.angle_gamma   90.00
#
_symmetry.space_group_name_H-M   'P 1'
#
loop_
_entity.id
_entity.type
_entity.pdbx_description
1 polymer ?
#
loop_
_entity_poly.entity_id
_entity_poly.type
_entity_poly.pdbx_seq_one_letter_code
_entity_poly.pdbx_strand_id
1 'polypeptide(L)'
;MAGYLVGSLLLTWVLCSALNGFIEYAAIRQWLNRGKAFVGMIAGVFVIAAIMVALSLWGLPDSHLAKDIMTPQQLSNTVRNSIVINLLFALGYCAFQLRRFWDE
;
A
#
# COMPACT_ATOMS: atom_id res chain seq x y z
N MET A 1 16.14 4.09 -10.15
CA MET A 1 14.69 4.40 -10.10
C MET A 1 13.82 3.16 -10.09
N ALA A 2 13.94 2.27 -11.09
CA ALA A 2 13.09 1.07 -11.20
C ALA A 2 13.15 0.16 -9.96
N GLY A 3 14.34 -0.07 -9.38
CA GLY A 3 14.49 -0.90 -8.18
C GLY A 3 13.69 -0.41 -6.96
N TYR A 4 13.66 0.91 -6.71
CA TYR A 4 12.86 1.47 -5.61
C TYR A 4 11.36 1.36 -5.89
N LEU A 5 10.93 1.69 -7.12
CA LEU A 5 9.53 1.56 -7.52
C LEU A 5 9.04 0.11 -7.35
N VAL A 6 9.80 -0.86 -7.86
CA VAL A 6 9.48 -2.29 -7.74
C VAL A 6 9.51 -2.74 -6.28
N GLY A 7 10.53 -2.34 -5.51
CA GLY A 7 10.62 -2.67 -4.09
C GLY A 7 9.45 -2.11 -3.27
N SER A 8 9.05 -0.86 -3.54
CA SER A 8 7.87 -0.25 -2.91
C SER A 8 6.58 -0.98 -3.29
N LEU A 9 6.41 -1.35 -4.56
CA LEU A 9 5.25 -2.13 -5.01
C LEU A 9 5.18 -3.50 -4.35
N LEU A 10 6.31 -4.20 -4.23
CA LEU A 10 6.37 -5.48 -3.53
C LEU A 10 5.98 -5.33 -2.06
N LEU A 11 6.47 -4.28 -1.39
CA LEU A 11 6.10 -4.01 0.00
C LEU A 11 4.60 -3.73 0.13
N THR A 12 4.03 -2.88 -0.74
CA THR A 12 2.59 -2.60 -0.77
C THR A 12 1.80 -3.89 -1.00
N TRP A 13 2.22 -4.74 -1.92
CA TRP A 13 1.56 -6.02 -2.20
C TRP A 13 1.59 -6.98 -1.00
N VAL A 14 2.72 -7.07 -0.29
CA VAL A 14 2.83 -7.88 0.93
C VAL A 14 1.92 -7.34 2.03
N LEU A 15 1.90 -6.02 2.26
CA LEU A 15 1.04 -5.38 3.25
C LEU A 15 -0.44 -5.58 2.95
N CYS A 16 -0.84 -5.40 1.69
CA CYS A 16 -2.21 -5.63 1.23
C CYS A 16 -2.61 -7.10 1.40
N SER A 17 -1.72 -8.05 1.09
CA SER A 17 -1.96 -9.49 1.26
C SER A 17 -2.07 -9.89 2.74
N ALA A 18 -1.25 -9.30 3.61
CA ALA A 18 -1.31 -9.51 5.05
C ALA A 18 -2.62 -8.95 5.65
N LEU A 19 -3.04 -7.75 5.22
CA LEU A 19 -4.32 -7.17 5.62
C LEU A 19 -5.49 -8.07 5.20
N ASN A 20 -5.46 -8.61 3.98
CA ASN A 20 -6.49 -9.53 3.51
C ASN A 20 -6.54 -10.79 4.38
N GLY A 21 -5.39 -11.43 4.62
CA GLY A 21 -5.32 -12.62 5.47
C GLY A 21 -5.80 -12.35 6.90
N PHE A 22 -5.52 -11.17 7.46
CA PHE A 22 -6.01 -10.76 8.77
C PHE A 22 -7.53 -10.61 8.82
N ILE A 23 -8.13 -9.95 7.82
CA ILE A 23 -9.58 -9.76 7.76
C ILE A 23 -10.30 -11.08 7.51
N GLU A 24 -9.81 -11.93 6.60
CA GLU A 24 -10.36 -13.27 6.37
C GLU A 24 -10.29 -14.14 7.63
N TYR A 25 -9.15 -14.12 8.34
CA TYR A 25 -8.99 -14.84 9.60
C TYR A 25 -9.98 -14.37 10.68
N ALA A 26 -10.15 -13.06 10.82
CA ALA A 26 -11.09 -12.48 11.76
C ALA A 26 -12.56 -12.78 11.38
N ALA A 27 -12.87 -12.86 10.08
CA ALA A 27 -14.18 -13.27 9.60
C ALA A 27 -14.46 -14.75 9.89
N ILE A 28 -13.50 -15.66 9.67
CA ILE A 28 -13.62 -17.10 9.98
C ILE A 28 -13.89 -17.32 11.48
N ARG A 29 -13.24 -16.53 12.34
CA ARG A 29 -13.46 -16.58 13.80
C ARG A 29 -14.74 -15.88 14.27
N GLN A 30 -15.58 -15.39 13.37
CA GLN A 30 -16.80 -14.63 13.69
C GLN A 30 -16.53 -13.37 14.54
N TRP A 31 -15.30 -12.84 14.51
CA TRP A 31 -14.93 -11.61 15.23
C TRP A 31 -15.43 -10.36 14.48
N LEU A 32 -15.63 -10.46 13.17
CA LEU A 32 -16.11 -9.38 12.32
C LEU A 32 -17.33 -9.81 11.51
N ASN A 33 -18.41 -9.04 11.62
CA ASN A 33 -19.52 -9.09 10.66
C ASN A 33 -19.08 -8.48 9.32
N ARG A 34 -19.74 -8.85 8.21
CA ARG A 34 -19.42 -8.34 6.84
C ARG A 34 -19.19 -6.83 6.78
N GLY A 35 -20.10 -6.03 7.33
CA GLY A 35 -19.95 -4.57 7.34
C GLY A 35 -18.70 -4.08 8.08
N LYS A 36 -18.32 -4.75 9.18
CA LYS A 36 -17.09 -4.40 9.92
C LYS A 36 -15.83 -4.87 9.18
N ALA A 37 -15.88 -6.00 8.48
CA ALA A 37 -14.80 -6.47 7.61
C ALA A 37 -14.56 -5.51 6.44
N PHE A 38 -15.64 -5.02 5.81
CA PHE A 38 -15.60 -4.01 4.75
C PHE A 38 -14.93 -2.71 5.23
N VAL A 39 -15.41 -2.16 6.35
CA VAL A 39 -14.83 -0.94 6.93
C VAL A 39 -13.37 -1.16 7.37
N GLY A 40 -13.07 -2.33 7.94
CA GLY A 40 -11.70 -2.72 8.32
C GLY A 40 -10.76 -2.79 7.13
N MET A 41 -11.23 -3.29 5.98
CA MET A 41 -10.44 -3.34 4.75
C MET A 41 -10.14 -1.93 4.20
N ILE A 42 -11.15 -1.06 4.15
CA ILE A 42 -10.97 0.34 3.73
C ILE A 42 -9.97 1.04 4.66
N ALA A 43 -10.19 0.95 5.98
CA ALA A 43 -9.32 1.57 6.97
C ALA A 43 -7.89 1.05 6.86
N GLY A 44 -7.69 -0.26 6.73
CA GLY A 44 -6.37 -0.85 6.57
C GLY A 44 -5.65 -0.39 5.30
N VAL A 45 -6.36 -0.24 4.18
CA VAL A 45 -5.79 0.27 2.93
C VAL A 45 -5.36 1.74 3.07
N PHE A 46 -6.13 2.57 3.77
CA PHE A 46 -5.73 3.95 4.07
C PHE A 46 -4.49 4.01 4.98
N VAL A 47 -4.37 3.10 5.94
CA VAL A 47 -3.17 3.00 6.79
C VAL A 47 -1.94 2.60 5.96
N ILE A 48 -2.07 1.60 5.08
CA ILE A 48 -0.98 1.19 4.16
C ILE A 48 -0.59 2.37 3.26
N ALA A 49 -1.56 3.06 2.68
CA ALA A 49 -1.33 4.26 1.87
C ALA A 49 -0.53 5.33 2.62
N ALA A 50 -0.89 5.63 3.87
CA ALA A 50 -0.17 6.58 4.71
C ALA A 50 1.28 6.14 5.00
N ILE A 51 1.49 4.85 5.29
CA ILE A 51 2.83 4.27 5.49
C ILE A 51 3.67 4.41 4.22
N MET A 52 3.11 4.11 3.05
CA MET A 52 3.83 4.22 1.77
C MET A 52 4.19 5.67 1.44
N VAL A 53 3.27 6.61 1.68
CA VAL A 53 3.56 8.04 1.52
C VAL A 53 4.69 8.48 2.46
N ALA A 54 4.65 8.08 3.73
CA ALA A 54 5.71 8.39 4.70
C ALA A 54 7.06 7.80 4.27
N LEU A 55 7.08 6.54 3.80
CA LEU A 55 8.30 5.89 3.28
C LEU A 55 8.84 6.57 2.01
N SER A 56 7.96 7.09 1.15
CA SER A 56 8.39 7.84 -0.04
C SER A 56 8.90 9.24 0.29
N LEU A 57 8.31 9.92 1.28
CA LEU A 57 8.70 11.28 1.67
C LEU A 57 9.94 11.32 2.58
N TRP A 58 10.17 10.30 3.40
CA TRP A 58 11.30 10.26 4.33
C TRP A 58 12.33 9.18 3.98
N GLY A 59 11.88 7.98 3.64
CA GLY A 59 12.78 6.85 3.40
C GLY A 59 13.64 6.99 2.13
N LEU A 60 13.06 7.46 1.03
CA LEU A 60 13.81 7.64 -0.23
C LEU A 60 14.83 8.79 -0.16
N PRO A 61 14.45 10.04 0.19
CA PRO A 61 15.38 11.16 0.14
C PRO A 61 16.53 11.06 1.14
N ASP A 62 16.38 10.34 2.26
CA ASP A 62 17.47 10.12 3.21
C ASP A 62 18.35 8.90 2.90
N SER A 63 17.99 8.08 1.91
CA SER A 63 18.84 6.97 1.52
C SER A 63 20.14 7.43 0.84
N HIS A 64 21.28 6.90 1.28
CA HIS A 64 22.61 7.19 0.70
C HIS A 64 22.64 6.94 -0.82
N LEU A 65 22.00 5.85 -1.27
CA LEU A 65 21.84 5.50 -2.68
C LEU A 65 21.11 6.56 -3.52
N ALA A 66 20.16 7.28 -2.93
CA ALA A 66 19.43 8.33 -3.64
C ALA A 66 20.26 9.61 -3.74
N LYS A 67 20.98 9.97 -2.67
CA LYS A 67 21.84 11.16 -2.62
C LYS A 67 23.06 11.04 -3.54
N ASP A 68 23.62 9.84 -3.67
CA ASP A 68 24.84 9.62 -4.45
C ASP A 68 24.62 9.44 -5.97
N ILE A 69 23.39 9.07 -6.39
CA ILE A 69 23.15 8.59 -7.77
C ILE A 69 22.06 9.42 -8.49
N MET A 70 21.18 10.14 -7.79
CA MET A 70 20.08 10.87 -8.42
C MET A 70 20.25 12.38 -8.31
N THR A 71 19.89 13.09 -9.39
CA THR A 71 19.69 14.53 -9.30
C THR A 71 18.44 14.85 -8.46
N PRO A 72 18.35 16.05 -7.82
CA PRO A 72 17.19 16.42 -7.00
C PRO A 72 15.86 16.33 -7.76
N GLN A 73 15.87 16.62 -9.06
CA GLN A 73 14.68 16.57 -9.90
C GLN A 73 14.23 15.13 -10.21
N GLN A 74 15.20 14.24 -10.44
CA GLN A 74 14.97 12.81 -10.58
C GLN A 74 14.43 12.17 -9.29
N LEU A 75 14.94 12.60 -8.14
CA LEU A 75 14.48 12.17 -6.83
C LEU A 75 13.01 12.57 -6.60
N SER A 76 12.68 13.85 -6.79
CA SER A 76 11.32 14.38 -6.64
C SER A 76 10.32 13.66 -7.55
N ASN A 77 10.67 13.44 -8.82
CA ASN A 77 9.82 12.71 -9.76
C ASN A 77 9.62 11.25 -9.34
N THR A 78 10.66 10.60 -8.81
CA THR A 78 10.57 9.20 -8.33
C THR A 78 9.66 9.09 -7.12
N VAL A 79 9.78 10.00 -6.15
CA VAL A 79 8.90 10.07 -4.97
C VAL A 79 7.45 10.20 -5.42
N ARG A 80 7.16 11.18 -6.28
CA ARG A 80 5.80 11.46 -6.74
C ARG A 80 5.20 10.26 -7.48
N ASN A 81 5.96 9.67 -8.40
CA ASN A 81 5.51 8.50 -9.17
C ASN A 81 5.31 7.29 -8.26
N SER A 82 6.20 7.06 -7.29
CA SER A 82 6.06 5.95 -6.34
C SER A 82 4.81 6.09 -5.48
N ILE A 83 4.51 7.30 -4.99
CA ILE A 83 3.29 7.57 -4.23
C ILE A 83 2.06 7.25 -5.08
N VAL A 84 1.99 7.80 -6.29
CA VAL A 84 0.83 7.60 -7.19
C VAL A 84 0.64 6.12 -7.52
N ILE A 85 1.72 5.42 -7.90
CA ILE A 85 1.66 4.00 -8.28
C ILE A 85 1.23 3.12 -7.09
N ASN A 86 1.81 3.33 -5.90
CA ASN A 86 1.44 2.56 -4.71
C ASN A 86 0.00 2.83 -4.26
N LEU A 87 -0.47 4.08 -4.36
CA LEU A 87 -1.86 4.42 -4.07
C LEU A 87 -2.83 3.74 -5.04
N LEU A 88 -2.56 3.83 -6.35
CA LEU A 88 -3.39 3.17 -7.36
C LEU A 88 -3.41 1.66 -7.18
N PHE A 89 -2.27 1.06 -6.85
CA PHE A 89 -2.17 -0.36 -6.56
C PHE A 89 -2.98 -0.75 -5.33
N ALA A 90 -2.83 -0.02 -4.22
CA ALA A 90 -3.56 -0.28 -2.98
C ALA A 90 -5.08 -0.11 -3.16
N LEU A 91 -5.52 0.91 -3.92
CA LEU A 91 -6.92 1.12 -4.27
C LEU A 91 -7.47 0.02 -5.18
N GLY A 92 -6.71 -0.39 -6.19
CA GLY A 92 -7.08 -1.50 -7.08
C GLY A 92 -7.20 -2.82 -6.32
N TYR A 93 -6.27 -3.09 -5.40
CA TYR A 93 -6.33 -4.24 -4.51
C TYR A 93 -7.57 -4.19 -3.60
N CYS A 94 -7.83 -3.02 -3.00
CA CYS A 94 -9.02 -2.80 -2.18
C CYS A 94 -10.29 -3.09 -2.96
N ALA A 95 -10.46 -2.49 -4.15
CA ALA A 95 -11.63 -2.71 -5.00
C ALA A 95 -11.82 -4.19 -5.37
N PHE A 96 -10.73 -4.90 -5.67
CA PHE A 96 -10.76 -6.34 -5.95
C PHE A 96 -11.24 -7.15 -4.75
N GLN A 97 -10.77 -6.84 -3.54
CA GLN A 97 -11.17 -7.55 -2.33
C GLN A 97 -12.58 -7.19 -1.87
N LEU A 98 -12.97 -5.92 -1.98
CA LEU A 98 -14.30 -5.44 -1.61
C LEU A 98 -15.41 -6.12 -2.42
N ARG A 99 -15.13 -6.52 -3.68
CA ARG A 99 -16.05 -7.32 -4.49
C ARG A 99 -16.51 -8.60 -3.77
N ARG A 100 -15.63 -9.26 -3.00
CA ARG A 100 -15.98 -10.50 -2.27
C ARG A 100 -17.01 -10.27 -1.16
N PHE A 101 -17.13 -9.03 -0.67
CA PHE A 101 -18.07 -8.67 0.39
C PHE A 101 -19.39 -8.08 -0.15
N TRP A 102 -19.52 -7.91 -1.47
CA TRP A 102 -20.68 -7.25 -2.11
C TRP A 102 -21.74 -8.23 -2.64
N ASP A 103 -21.35 -9.39 -3.16
CA ASP A 103 -22.26 -10.28 -3.92
C ASP A 103 -23.12 -11.26 -3.07
N GLU A 104 -23.20 -11.09 -1.74
CA GLU A 104 -24.11 -11.87 -0.85
C GLU A 104 -24.52 -11.08 0.39
#